data_AF-P67973-F1
#
_entry.id   AF-P67973-F1
#
_cell.length_a   1.000
_cell.length_b   1.000
_cell.length_c   1.000
_cell.angle_alpha   90.00
_cell.angle_beta   90.00
_cell.angle_gamma   90.00
#
_symmetry.space_group_name_H-M   'P 1'
#
loop_
_entity.id
_entity.type
_entity.pdbx_description
1 polymer ?
#
loop_
_entity_poly.entity_id
_entity_poly.type
_entity_poly.pdbx_seq_one_letter_code
_entity_poly.pdbx_strand_id
1 'polypeptide(L)' 'FVNQHLCGSHLVEALYLVCGERGFFYTPKAGIVEQCCTSICSLYQLENYCN' A
#
# COMPACT_ATOMS: atom_id res chain seq x y z
N PHE A 1 -10.94 5.01 6.83
CA PHE A 1 -11.14 4.34 5.53
C PHE A 1 -10.31 5.09 4.50
N VAL A 2 -9.32 4.45 3.88
CA VAL A 2 -8.62 5.05 2.72
C VAL A 2 -9.45 4.70 1.50
N ASN A 3 -10.24 5.66 0.99
CA ASN A 3 -11.09 5.50 -0.20
C ASN A 3 -10.48 6.26 -1.39
N GLN A 4 -9.20 6.05 -1.64
CA GLN A 4 -8.46 6.74 -2.70
C GLN A 4 -7.55 5.78 -3.45
N HIS A 5 -7.37 6.05 -4.73
CA HIS A 5 -6.31 5.43 -5.51
C HIS A 5 -4.96 5.93 -4.97
N LEU A 6 -4.14 5.00 -4.50
CA LEU A 6 -2.81 5.24 -3.98
C LEU A 6 -1.79 4.87 -5.05
N CYS A 7 -1.25 5.89 -5.71
CA CYS A 7 -0.25 5.74 -6.75
C CYS A 7 1.08 6.36 -6.31
N GLY A 8 2.20 5.74 -6.68
CA GLY A 8 3.54 6.30 -6.47
C GLY A 8 3.81 6.68 -5.02
N SER A 9 4.05 7.97 -4.75
CA SER A 9 4.38 8.47 -3.41
C SER A 9 3.28 8.22 -2.38
N HIS A 10 2.01 8.40 -2.74
CA HIS A 10 0.90 8.19 -1.80
C HIS A 10 0.76 6.73 -1.39
N LEU A 11 1.15 5.79 -2.25
CA LEU A 11 1.18 4.37 -1.89
C LEU A 11 2.28 4.09 -0.85
N VAL A 12 3.47 4.64 -1.06
CA VAL A 12 4.59 4.50 -0.12
C VAL A 12 4.28 5.17 1.22
N GLU A 13 3.67 6.36 1.20
CA GLU A 13 3.20 7.06 2.40
C GLU A 13 2.17 6.23 3.18
N ALA A 14 1.18 5.68 2.48
CA ALA A 14 0.17 4.83 3.10
C ALA A 14 0.78 3.57 3.71
N LEU A 15 1.71 2.90 3.02
CA LEU A 15 2.42 1.75 3.57
C LEU A 15 3.25 2.11 4.80
N TYR A 16 3.93 3.25 4.78
CA TYR A 16 4.69 3.73 5.92
C TYR A 16 3.80 3.92 7.16
N LEU A 17 2.63 4.54 6.98
CA LEU A 17 1.67 4.75 8.05
C LEU A 17 1.06 3.45 8.56
N VAL A 18 0.76 2.49 7.69
CA VAL A 18 0.09 1.23 8.03
C VAL A 18 1.07 0.21 8.64
N CYS A 19 2.29 0.13 8.12
CA CYS A 19 3.25 -0.87 8.55
C CYS A 19 4.02 -0.45 9.79
N GLY A 20 4.31 0.85 9.95
CA GLY A 20 5.04 1.37 11.11
C GLY A 20 6.33 0.61 11.35
N GLU A 21 6.51 0.07 12.56
CA GLU A 21 7.70 -0.67 12.98
C GLU A 21 7.92 -1.99 12.23
N ARG A 22 6.87 -2.61 11.65
CA ARG A 22 7.01 -3.80 10.81
C ARG A 22 7.85 -3.52 9.56
N GLY A 23 7.76 -2.29 9.05
CA GLY A 23 8.32 -1.93 7.76
C GLY A 23 7.63 -2.66 6.60
N PHE A 24 8.10 -2.37 5.38
CA PHE A 24 7.59 -2.97 4.15
C PHE A 24 8.68 -2.92 3.07
N PHE A 25 8.57 -3.80 2.08
CA PHE A 25 9.40 -3.73 0.87
C PHE A 25 8.54 -3.27 -0.31
N TYR A 26 8.85 -2.09 -0.85
CA TYR A 26 8.19 -1.63 -2.07
C TYR A 26 8.77 -2.35 -3.28
N THR A 27 8.06 -3.36 -3.78
CA THR A 27 8.33 -3.99 -5.07
C THR A 27 7.17 -3.72 -6.02
N PRO A 28 7.36 -2.93 -7.09
CA PRO A 28 6.30 -2.62 -8.05
C PRO A 28 5.66 -3.88 -8.66
N LYS A 29 6.42 -4.98 -8.71
CA LYS A 29 5.99 -6.26 -9.29
C LYS A 29 5.12 -7.12 -8.38
N ALA A 30 4.90 -6.74 -7.12
CA ALA A 30 4.08 -7.52 -6.17
C ALA A 30 2.57 -7.39 -6.42
N GLY A 31 2.13 -6.69 -7.47
CA GLY A 31 0.71 -6.47 -7.75
C GLY A 31 0.09 -5.33 -6.95
N ILE A 32 0.86 -4.67 -6.07
CA ILE A 32 0.36 -3.61 -5.20
C ILE A 32 -0.05 -2.36 -5.99
N VAL A 33 0.66 -2.05 -7.08
CA VAL A 33 0.33 -0.91 -7.93
C VAL A 33 -0.99 -1.17 -8.64
N GLU A 34 -1.19 -2.35 -9.21
CA GLU A 34 -2.48 -2.72 -9.79
C GLU A 34 -3.58 -2.65 -8.72
N GLN A 35 -3.36 -3.22 -7.53
CA GLN A 35 -4.39 -3.28 -6.50
C GLN A 35 -4.75 -1.93 -5.88
N CYS A 36 -3.79 -1.03 -5.69
CA CYS A 36 -3.99 0.20 -4.92
C CYS A 36 -3.96 1.46 -5.78
N CYS A 37 -3.27 1.45 -6.92
CA CYS A 37 -3.26 2.58 -7.86
C CYS A 37 -4.37 2.42 -8.91
N THR A 38 -4.54 1.23 -9.51
CA THR A 38 -5.62 1.02 -10.50
C THR A 38 -6.96 0.65 -9.86
N SER A 39 -6.93 0.06 -8.67
CA SER A 39 -8.10 -0.21 -7.83
C SER A 39 -7.91 0.44 -6.45
N ILE A 40 -8.97 0.57 -5.65
CA ILE A 40 -8.87 1.09 -4.28
C ILE A 40 -8.46 -0.05 -3.34
N CYS A 41 -7.44 0.18 -2.53
CA CYS A 41 -7.06 -0.74 -1.45
C CYS A 41 -7.73 -0.38 -0.12
N SER A 42 -8.22 -1.40 0.57
CA SER A 42 -8.56 -1.33 1.99
C SER A 42 -7.32 -1.30 2.87
N LEU A 43 -7.50 -0.88 4.13
CA LEU A 43 -6.45 -0.93 5.15
C LEU A 43 -5.88 -2.35 5.29
N TYR A 44 -6.74 -3.37 5.35
CA TYR A 44 -6.33 -4.77 5.47
C TYR A 44 -5.50 -5.26 4.27
N GLN A 45 -5.80 -4.76 3.05
CA GLN A 45 -4.98 -5.08 1.89
C GLN A 45 -3.59 -4.47 1.99
N LEU A 46 -3.46 -3.24 2.50
CA LEU A 46 -2.16 -2.60 2.74
C LEU A 46 -1.34 -3.36 3.79
N GLU A 47 -1.98 -3.86 4.85
CA GLU A 47 -1.30 -4.62 5.92
C GLU A 47 -0.64 -5.90 5.41
N ASN A 48 -1.16 -6.53 4.36
CA ASN A 48 -0.56 -7.71 3.74
C ASN A 48 0.81 -7.44 3.10
N TYR A 49 1.17 -6.16 2.89
CA TYR A 49 2.46 -5.75 2.33
C TYR A 49 3.46 -5.32 3.41
N CYS A 50 3.09 -5.41 4.68
CA CYS A 50 4.03 -5.23 5.78
C CYS A 50 4.86 -6.51 5.99
N ASN A 51 6.05 -6.37 6.57
CA ASN A 51 6.89 -7.54 6.92
C ASN A 51 6.36 -8.32 8.11
#